data_AF-A0A9D8E8Y2-F1
#
_entry.id   AF-A0A9D8E8Y2-F1
#
_cell.length_a   1.000
_cell.length_b   1.000
_cell.length_c   1.000
_cell.angle_alpha   90.00
_cell.angle_beta   90.00
_cell.angle_gamma   90.00
#
_symmetry.space_group_name_H-M   'P 1'
#
loop_
_entity.id
_entity.type
_entity.pdbx_description
1 polymer ?
#
loop_
_entity_poly.entity_id
_entity_poly.type
_entity_poly.pdbx_seq_one_letter_code
_entity_poly.pdbx_strand_id
1 'polypeptide(L)'
;MPSGPRPAALTSALAERYRRLGTWWVLAPALAAMAAFLVLFQVTGRMVVEGGATGLELQRAFTAERFAAVVASWGDGVAAFKTNLIILDFAFPLVYAAGLASLVALAGGPEPGRRFLWIFVAPWAAAALDWLENLLHLWLLADVHDAADAAAATYPGAAVLLASAAAMLKYGLLLAAAGAA
;
A
#
# COMPACT_ATOMS: atom_id res chain seq x y z
N MET A 1 3.66 39.94 -27.48
CA MET A 1 3.28 38.52 -27.29
C MET A 1 2.88 38.33 -25.84
N PRO A 2 1.70 37.79 -25.51
CA PRO A 2 1.29 37.62 -24.13
C PRO A 2 2.08 36.48 -23.50
N SER A 3 2.87 36.79 -22.47
CA SER A 3 3.47 35.79 -21.59
C SER A 3 2.34 35.08 -20.84
N GLY A 4 1.96 33.90 -21.31
CA GLY A 4 1.04 33.02 -20.60
C GLY A 4 1.53 32.75 -19.18
N PRO A 5 0.62 32.48 -18.22
CA PRO A 5 0.99 32.22 -16.84
C PRO A 5 1.95 31.02 -16.79
N ARG A 6 3.15 31.23 -16.24
CA ARG A 6 4.13 30.16 -16.04
C ARG A 6 3.47 29.07 -15.18
N PRO A 7 3.44 27.80 -15.61
CA PRO A 7 3.01 26.72 -14.74
C PRO A 7 3.82 26.77 -13.45
N ALA A 8 3.16 26.58 -12.30
CA ALA A 8 3.83 26.51 -11.02
C ALA A 8 4.94 25.45 -11.08
N ALA A 9 6.13 25.73 -10.51
CA ALA A 9 7.31 24.88 -10.61
C ALA A 9 7.06 23.40 -10.24
N LEU A 10 6.10 23.15 -9.33
CA LEU A 10 5.64 21.81 -8.96
C LEU A 10 5.01 21.07 -10.14
N THR A 11 4.13 21.72 -10.92
CA THR A 11 3.45 21.11 -12.06
C THR A 11 4.43 20.73 -13.17
N SER A 12 5.43 21.57 -13.44
CA SER A 12 6.48 21.24 -14.42
C SER A 12 7.34 20.06 -13.96
N ALA A 13 7.68 20.00 -12.67
CA ALA A 13 8.45 18.88 -12.11
C ALA A 13 7.65 17.56 -12.17
N LEU A 14 6.36 17.60 -11.84
CA LEU A 14 5.48 16.42 -11.93
C LEU A 14 5.29 15.95 -13.38
N ALA A 15 5.09 16.87 -14.33
CA ALA A 15 4.98 16.52 -15.74
C ALA A 15 6.27 15.88 -16.29
N GLU A 16 7.44 16.33 -15.81
CA GLU A 16 8.71 15.71 -16.16
C GLU A 16 8.84 14.29 -15.58
N ARG A 17 8.45 14.07 -14.32
CA ARG A 17 8.45 12.74 -13.71
C ARG A 17 7.46 11.79 -14.40
N TYR A 18 6.29 12.30 -14.76
CA TYR A 18 5.27 11.60 -15.53
C TYR A 18 5.86 11.05 -16.84
N ARG A 19 6.51 11.91 -17.65
CA ARG A 19 7.13 11.48 -18.91
C ARG A 19 8.23 10.44 -18.73
N ARG A 20 9.06 10.57 -17.70
CA ARG A 20 10.14 9.61 -17.42
C ARG A 20 9.61 8.22 -17.04
N LEU A 21 8.54 8.18 -16.24
CA LEU A 21 7.92 6.93 -15.82
C LEU A 21 7.02 6.32 -16.89
N GLY A 22 6.51 7.11 -17.84
CA GLY A 22 5.71 6.67 -18.99
C GLY A 22 6.52 5.97 -20.09
N THR A 23 7.39 5.04 -19.74
CA THR A 23 8.19 4.26 -20.71
C THR A 23 8.07 2.77 -20.43
N TRP A 24 8.12 1.96 -21.49
CA TRP A 24 8.12 0.50 -21.39
C TRP A 24 9.30 -0.05 -20.58
N TRP A 25 10.43 0.66 -20.58
CA TRP A 25 11.63 0.31 -19.81
C TRP A 25 11.44 0.45 -18.30
N VAL A 26 10.47 1.25 -17.85
CA VAL A 26 10.09 1.30 -16.43
C VAL A 26 8.93 0.36 -16.17
N LEU A 27 7.92 0.36 -17.04
CA LEU A 27 6.71 -0.42 -16.83
C LEU A 27 6.99 -1.93 -16.79
N ALA A 28 7.70 -2.47 -17.78
CA ALA A 28 7.94 -3.91 -17.89
C ALA A 28 8.64 -4.50 -16.64
N PRO A 29 9.78 -3.95 -16.16
CA PRO A 29 10.40 -4.47 -14.95
C PRO A 29 9.55 -4.22 -13.70
N ALA A 30 8.79 -3.13 -13.62
CA ALA A 30 7.87 -2.90 -12.50
C ALA A 30 6.76 -3.96 -12.45
N LEU A 31 6.13 -4.29 -13.58
CA LEU A 31 5.12 -5.36 -13.65
C LEU A 31 5.72 -6.74 -13.35
N ALA A 32 6.91 -7.03 -13.85
CA ALA A 32 7.62 -8.28 -13.54
C ALA A 32 7.91 -8.39 -12.04
N ALA A 33 8.38 -7.30 -11.41
CA ALA A 33 8.60 -7.24 -9.98
C ALA A 33 7.28 -7.39 -9.20
N MET A 34 6.20 -6.71 -9.60
CA MET A 34 4.87 -6.87 -9.01
C MET A 34 4.42 -8.33 -9.06
N ALA A 35 4.54 -8.99 -10.21
CA ALA A 35 4.19 -10.40 -10.37
C ALA A 35 5.03 -11.30 -9.46
N ALA A 36 6.33 -11.05 -9.33
CA ALA A 36 7.22 -11.77 -8.42
C ALA A 36 6.79 -11.60 -6.95
N PHE A 37 6.45 -10.38 -6.53
CA PHE A 37 5.91 -10.11 -5.19
C PHE A 37 4.58 -10.81 -4.95
N LEU A 38 3.65 -10.80 -5.93
CA LEU A 38 2.38 -11.51 -5.81
C LEU A 38 2.58 -13.01 -5.64
N VAL A 39 3.51 -13.62 -6.38
CA VAL A 39 3.89 -15.03 -6.17
C VAL A 39 4.48 -15.24 -4.78
N LEU A 40 5.36 -14.36 -4.33
CA LEU A 40 5.96 -14.42 -3.00
C LEU A 40 4.91 -14.31 -1.89
N PHE A 41 3.92 -13.42 -2.02
CA PHE A 41 2.76 -13.32 -1.13
C PHE A 41 1.90 -14.58 -1.12
N GLN A 42 1.72 -15.25 -2.26
CA GLN A 42 0.98 -16.50 -2.30
C GLN A 42 1.72 -17.63 -1.57
N VAL A 43 3.05 -17.69 -1.71
CA VAL A 43 3.88 -18.70 -1.02
C VAL A 43 3.93 -18.42 0.48
N THR A 44 4.20 -17.17 0.87
CA THR A 44 4.33 -16.77 2.28
C THR A 44 3.00 -16.65 3.00
N GLY A 45 1.95 -16.19 2.31
CA GLY A 45 0.60 -16.05 2.85
C GLY A 45 -0.05 -17.41 3.13
N ARG A 46 0.21 -18.44 2.32
CA ARG A 46 -0.23 -19.82 2.63
C ARG A 46 0.33 -20.32 3.96
N MET A 47 1.55 -19.91 4.32
CA MET A 47 2.16 -20.27 5.60
C MET A 47 1.51 -19.56 6.81
N VAL A 48 0.81 -18.44 6.60
CA VAL A 48 0.14 -17.67 7.66
C VAL A 48 -1.35 -18.00 7.77
N VAL A 49 -2.02 -18.28 6.64
CA VAL A 49 -3.47 -18.52 6.58
C VAL A 49 -3.88 -19.88 7.15
N GLU A 50 -2.98 -20.86 7.25
CA GLU A 50 -3.28 -22.12 7.96
C GLU A 50 -3.66 -21.91 9.44
N GLY A 51 -3.42 -20.71 10.01
CA GLY A 51 -3.67 -20.39 11.41
C GLY A 51 -4.91 -19.54 11.74
N GLY A 52 -5.55 -18.80 10.82
CA GLY A 52 -6.63 -17.87 11.19
C GLY A 52 -7.06 -16.81 10.17
N ALA A 53 -7.54 -15.65 10.66
CA ALA A 53 -8.05 -14.53 9.85
C ALA A 53 -7.02 -13.97 8.86
N THR A 54 -7.48 -13.34 7.79
CA THR A 54 -6.62 -12.76 6.75
C THR A 54 -6.10 -11.37 7.10
N GLY A 55 -5.00 -10.93 6.48
CA GLY A 55 -4.53 -9.54 6.59
C GLY A 55 -5.56 -8.50 6.14
N LEU A 56 -6.47 -8.88 5.23
CA LEU A 56 -7.58 -8.02 4.81
C LEU A 56 -8.62 -7.82 5.92
N GLU A 57 -8.84 -8.82 6.78
CA GLU A 57 -9.73 -8.69 7.94
C GLU A 57 -9.13 -7.75 8.98
N LEU A 58 -7.81 -7.80 9.19
CA LEU A 58 -7.09 -6.86 10.05
C LEU A 58 -7.27 -5.41 9.57
N GLN A 59 -7.10 -5.17 8.26
CA GLN A 59 -7.28 -3.86 7.64
C GLN A 59 -8.72 -3.33 7.73
N ARG A 60 -9.70 -4.20 7.96
CA ARG A 60 -11.13 -3.86 8.09
C ARG A 60 -11.63 -3.88 9.54
N ALA A 61 -10.74 -4.00 10.52
CA ALA A 61 -11.13 -4.11 11.92
C ALA A 61 -11.85 -2.84 12.42
N PHE A 62 -11.33 -1.64 12.12
CA PHE A 62 -11.85 -0.32 12.50
C PHE A 62 -12.09 -0.05 14.00
N THR A 63 -12.03 -1.08 14.85
CA THR A 63 -12.33 -1.09 16.28
C THR A 63 -11.33 -1.98 16.98
N ALA A 64 -10.95 -1.62 18.20
CA ALA A 64 -9.97 -2.38 18.98
C ALA A 64 -10.43 -3.83 19.22
N GLU A 65 -11.73 -4.03 19.43
CA GLU A 65 -12.34 -5.33 19.69
C GLU A 65 -12.22 -6.25 18.46
N ARG A 66 -12.53 -5.74 17.26
CA ARG A 66 -12.34 -6.52 16.03
C ARG A 66 -10.87 -6.78 15.73
N PHE A 67 -10.00 -5.81 15.99
CA PHE A 67 -8.57 -5.97 15.79
C PHE A 67 -8.04 -7.07 16.71
N ALA A 68 -8.39 -7.02 18.00
CA ALA A 68 -8.05 -8.06 18.97
C ALA A 68 -8.57 -9.44 18.55
N ALA A 69 -9.82 -9.52 18.06
CA ALA A 69 -10.38 -10.78 17.59
C ALA A 69 -9.60 -11.36 16.39
N VAL A 70 -9.19 -10.51 15.43
CA VAL A 70 -8.36 -10.93 14.29
C VAL A 70 -7.00 -11.41 14.78
N VAL A 71 -6.30 -10.64 15.62
CA VAL A 71 -4.97 -11.02 16.12
C VAL A 71 -5.03 -12.30 16.96
N ALA A 72 -6.02 -12.44 17.84
CA ALA A 72 -6.23 -13.65 18.64
C ALA A 72 -6.50 -14.88 17.77
N SER A 73 -7.17 -14.70 16.61
CA SER A 73 -7.42 -15.80 15.69
C SER A 73 -6.16 -16.36 15.05
N TRP A 74 -5.05 -15.64 15.04
CA TRP A 74 -3.79 -16.11 14.46
C TRP A 74 -3.02 -17.06 15.37
N GLY A 75 -3.36 -17.12 16.66
CA GLY A 75 -2.61 -17.90 17.66
C GLY A 75 -1.12 -17.58 17.62
N ASP A 76 -0.27 -18.59 17.49
CA ASP A 76 1.19 -18.44 17.42
C ASP A 76 1.68 -17.89 16.06
N GLY A 77 0.77 -17.64 15.11
CA GLY A 77 1.08 -17.09 13.78
C GLY A 77 1.48 -15.61 13.76
N VAL A 78 1.38 -14.88 14.89
CA VAL A 78 1.68 -13.44 14.97
C VAL A 78 3.13 -13.12 14.58
N ALA A 79 4.10 -13.95 15.01
CA ALA A 79 5.52 -13.74 14.67
C ALA A 79 5.78 -13.89 13.17
N ALA A 80 5.14 -14.87 12.52
CA ALA A 80 5.22 -15.06 11.08
C ALA A 80 4.58 -13.88 10.33
N PHE A 81 3.44 -13.39 10.81
CA PHE A 81 2.80 -12.19 10.26
C PHE A 81 3.71 -10.96 10.32
N LYS A 82 4.29 -10.66 11.50
CA LYS A 82 5.24 -9.53 11.66
C LYS A 82 6.43 -9.62 10.70
N THR A 83 6.96 -10.83 10.52
CA THR A 83 8.09 -11.07 9.61
C THR A 83 7.70 -10.80 8.16
N ASN A 84 6.54 -11.30 7.72
CA ASN A 84 6.04 -11.04 6.36
C ASN A 84 5.78 -9.54 6.13
N LEU A 85 5.21 -8.86 7.11
CA LEU A 85 4.92 -7.42 7.04
C LEU A 85 6.22 -6.60 6.86
N ILE A 86 7.29 -6.94 7.58
CA ILE A 86 8.59 -6.26 7.43
C ILE A 86 9.22 -6.52 6.07
N ILE A 87 9.24 -7.78 5.61
CA ILE A 87 10.01 -8.18 4.43
C ILE A 87 9.28 -7.78 3.13
N LEU A 88 7.98 -8.01 3.07
CA LEU A 88 7.20 -7.86 1.84
C LEU A 88 6.55 -6.48 1.76
N ASP A 89 5.96 -6.02 2.85
CA ASP A 89 5.08 -4.85 2.82
C ASP A 89 5.85 -3.52 2.92
N PHE A 90 7.19 -3.56 3.03
CA PHE A 90 8.03 -2.37 2.86
C PHE A 90 8.48 -2.13 1.42
N ALA A 91 8.80 -3.19 0.68
CA ALA A 91 9.30 -3.07 -0.69
C ALA A 91 8.18 -3.04 -1.73
N PHE A 92 7.12 -3.83 -1.52
CA PHE A 92 6.02 -3.94 -2.47
C PHE A 92 5.30 -2.61 -2.77
N PRO A 93 5.10 -1.68 -1.81
CA PRO A 93 4.49 -0.38 -2.07
C PRO A 93 5.17 0.45 -3.14
N LEU A 94 6.51 0.47 -3.14
CA LEU A 94 7.28 1.18 -4.16
C LEU A 94 7.13 0.54 -5.53
N VAL A 95 7.11 -0.80 -5.57
CA VAL A 95 7.04 -1.58 -6.79
C VAL A 95 5.67 -1.39 -7.47
N TYR A 96 4.56 -1.51 -6.73
CA TYR A 96 3.25 -1.25 -7.32
C TYR A 96 3.05 0.22 -7.66
N ALA A 97 3.60 1.16 -6.86
CA ALA A 97 3.44 2.58 -7.14
C ALA A 97 4.12 2.96 -8.46
N ALA A 98 5.34 2.47 -8.68
CA ALA A 98 6.06 2.64 -9.93
C ALA A 98 5.29 2.02 -11.11
N GLY A 99 4.84 0.77 -10.99
CA GLY A 99 4.11 0.08 -12.06
C GLY A 99 2.81 0.78 -12.46
N LEU A 100 1.96 1.13 -11.47
CA LEU A 100 0.68 1.80 -11.73
C LEU A 100 0.87 3.24 -12.21
N ALA A 101 1.83 3.99 -11.64
CA ALA A 101 2.11 5.34 -12.12
C ALA A 101 2.66 5.33 -13.55
N SER A 102 3.49 4.34 -13.91
CA SER A 102 3.93 4.12 -15.29
C SER A 102 2.80 3.77 -16.25
N LEU A 103 1.84 2.93 -15.83
CA LEU A 103 0.64 2.63 -16.62
C LEU A 103 -0.18 3.88 -16.88
N VAL A 104 -0.49 4.65 -15.84
CA VAL A 104 -1.21 5.94 -15.96
C VAL A 104 -0.45 6.90 -16.87
N ALA A 105 0.89 6.89 -16.80
CA ALA A 105 1.74 7.73 -17.63
C ALA A 105 1.71 7.36 -19.12
N LEU A 106 1.69 6.06 -19.41
CA LEU A 106 1.57 5.56 -20.78
C LEU A 106 0.16 5.77 -21.35
N ALA A 107 -0.88 5.51 -20.55
CA ALA A 107 -2.29 5.65 -20.96
C ALA A 107 -2.67 7.11 -21.27
N GLY A 108 -2.13 8.08 -20.51
CA GLY A 108 -2.44 9.49 -20.71
C GLY A 108 -1.56 10.22 -21.75
N GLY A 109 -0.56 9.55 -22.34
CA GLY A 109 0.29 10.10 -23.39
C GLY A 109 1.29 11.17 -22.93
N PRO A 110 2.14 11.72 -23.82
CA PRO A 110 3.30 12.55 -23.45
C PRO A 110 2.96 13.91 -22.83
N GLU A 111 1.74 14.40 -23.02
CA GLU A 111 1.26 15.71 -22.56
C GLU A 111 0.07 15.55 -21.60
N PRO A 112 0.33 15.25 -20.32
CA PRO A 112 -0.75 14.95 -19.38
C PRO A 112 -1.58 16.19 -19.06
N GLY A 113 -2.89 16.06 -19.20
CA GLY A 113 -3.83 16.99 -18.58
C GLY A 113 -3.74 16.95 -17.04
N ARG A 114 -4.22 18.02 -16.37
CA ARG A 114 -4.21 18.12 -14.90
C ARG A 114 -4.79 16.90 -14.18
N ARG A 115 -5.85 16.30 -14.73
CA ARG A 115 -6.47 15.08 -14.19
C ARG A 115 -5.48 13.91 -14.12
N PHE A 116 -4.73 13.66 -15.19
CA PHE A 116 -3.76 12.56 -15.25
C PHE A 116 -2.58 12.78 -14.31
N LEU A 117 -2.16 14.03 -14.07
CA LEU A 117 -1.13 14.33 -13.07
C LEU A 117 -1.57 13.94 -11.66
N TRP A 118 -2.83 14.20 -11.27
CA TRP A 118 -3.35 13.78 -9.97
C TRP A 118 -3.45 12.26 -9.85
N ILE A 119 -3.95 11.61 -10.89
CA ILE A 119 -4.08 10.14 -10.95
C ILE A 119 -2.70 9.48 -10.92
N PHE A 120 -1.70 10.06 -11.58
CA PHE A 120 -0.30 9.61 -11.56
C PHE A 120 0.32 9.66 -10.16
N VAL A 121 -0.09 10.62 -9.33
CA VAL A 121 0.37 10.73 -7.94
C VAL A 121 -0.35 9.75 -7.01
N ALA A 122 -1.55 9.28 -7.38
CA ALA A 122 -2.38 8.43 -6.51
C ALA A 122 -1.69 7.11 -6.07
N PRO A 123 -0.98 6.35 -6.93
CA PRO A 123 -0.24 5.16 -6.50
C PRO A 123 0.86 5.46 -5.47
N TRP A 124 1.52 6.62 -5.57
CA TRP A 124 2.55 7.03 -4.61
C TRP A 124 1.95 7.42 -3.26
N ALA A 125 0.80 8.12 -3.28
CA ALA A 125 0.06 8.41 -2.07
C ALA A 125 -0.47 7.12 -1.40
N ALA A 126 -0.92 6.15 -2.20
CA ALA A 126 -1.33 4.83 -1.72
C ALA A 126 -0.16 4.09 -1.05
N ALA A 127 1.04 4.12 -1.64
CA ALA A 127 2.24 3.52 -1.04
C ALA A 127 2.64 4.16 0.29
N ALA A 128 2.50 5.48 0.43
CA ALA A 128 2.75 6.16 1.70
C ALA A 128 1.74 5.74 2.79
N LEU A 129 0.46 5.57 2.42
CA LEU A 129 -0.56 5.06 3.34
C LEU A 129 -0.34 3.59 3.71
N ASP A 130 0.18 2.78 2.78
CA ASP A 130 0.60 1.40 3.03
C ASP A 130 1.65 1.34 4.14
N TRP A 131 2.72 2.13 4.00
CA TRP A 131 3.75 2.20 5.03
C TRP A 131 3.22 2.72 6.37
N LEU A 132 2.34 3.72 6.36
CA LEU A 132 1.72 4.21 7.58
C LEU A 132 0.94 3.10 8.29
N GLU A 133 0.09 2.38 7.56
CA GLU A 133 -0.65 1.23 8.09
C GLU A 133 0.30 0.16 8.65
N ASN A 134 1.30 -0.24 7.88
CA ASN A 134 2.26 -1.28 8.26
C ASN A 134 3.05 -0.90 9.51
N LEU A 135 3.49 0.35 9.61
CA LEU A 135 4.16 0.86 10.81
C LEU A 135 3.22 0.86 12.02
N LEU A 136 1.94 1.22 11.85
CA LEU A 136 0.95 1.17 12.92
C LEU A 136 0.67 -0.27 13.35
N HIS A 137 0.57 -1.23 12.43
CA HIS A 137 0.40 -2.64 12.75
C HIS A 137 1.62 -3.20 13.50
N LEU A 138 2.84 -2.88 13.07
CA LEU A 138 4.05 -3.28 13.79
C LEU A 138 4.11 -2.68 15.19
N TRP A 139 3.71 -1.43 15.35
CA TRP A 139 3.65 -0.78 16.65
C TRP A 139 2.58 -1.40 17.56
N LEU A 140 1.38 -1.67 17.03
CA LEU A 140 0.28 -2.33 17.74
C LEU A 140 0.63 -3.76 18.18
N LEU A 141 1.54 -4.43 17.46
CA LEU A 141 1.96 -5.82 17.70
C LEU A 141 3.38 -5.93 18.29
N ALA A 142 3.98 -4.81 18.73
CA ALA A 142 5.37 -4.78 19.17
C ALA A 142 5.65 -5.81 20.28
N ASP A 143 4.78 -5.83 21.29
CA ASP A 143 4.86 -6.71 22.46
C ASP A 143 3.99 -7.98 22.35
N VAL A 144 3.47 -8.29 21.15
CA VAL A 144 2.64 -9.48 20.91
C VAL A 144 3.46 -10.54 20.19
N HIS A 145 3.94 -11.57 20.89
CA HIS A 145 4.80 -12.60 20.30
C HIS A 145 4.10 -13.93 20.07
N ASP A 146 3.12 -14.26 20.90
CA ASP A 146 2.39 -15.53 20.87
C ASP A 146 0.87 -15.34 21.16
N ALA A 147 0.15 -16.46 21.22
CA ALA A 147 -1.29 -16.45 21.49
C ALA A 147 -1.65 -15.89 22.89
N ALA A 148 -0.79 -16.09 23.89
CA ALA A 148 -1.03 -15.60 25.25
C ALA A 148 -0.90 -14.08 25.32
N ASP A 149 0.13 -13.52 24.67
CA ASP A 149 0.28 -12.07 24.55
C ASP A 149 -0.90 -11.46 23.79
N ALA A 150 -1.34 -12.11 22.70
CA ALA A 150 -2.46 -11.63 21.88
C ALA A 150 -3.77 -11.54 22.68
N ALA A 151 -3.99 -12.49 23.59
CA ALA A 151 -5.15 -12.52 24.47
C ALA A 151 -5.09 -11.49 25.61
N ALA A 152 -3.89 -11.14 26.07
CA ALA A 152 -3.67 -10.18 27.15
C ALA A 152 -3.51 -8.73 26.65
N ALA A 153 -3.19 -8.54 25.37
CA ALA A 153 -2.90 -7.24 24.77
C ALA A 153 -4.12 -6.31 24.76
N THR A 154 -3.86 -5.02 24.97
CA THR A 154 -4.85 -3.96 24.79
C THR A 154 -4.42 -3.07 23.63
N TYR A 155 -5.32 -2.89 22.66
CA TYR A 155 -5.02 -2.14 21.44
C TYR A 155 -5.63 -0.73 21.52
N PRO A 156 -4.83 0.35 21.37
CA PRO A 156 -5.35 1.71 21.35
C PRO A 156 -6.28 1.93 20.16
N GLY A 157 -7.58 2.15 20.43
CA GLY A 157 -8.61 2.23 19.40
C GLY A 157 -8.35 3.31 18.34
N ALA A 158 -7.75 4.45 18.71
CA ALA A 158 -7.39 5.51 17.77
C ALA A 158 -6.33 5.07 16.75
N ALA A 159 -5.34 4.27 17.19
CA ALA A 159 -4.30 3.75 16.29
C ALA A 159 -4.86 2.67 15.37
N VAL A 160 -5.72 1.79 15.88
CA VAL A 160 -6.45 0.79 15.06
C VAL A 160 -7.30 1.48 14.00
N LEU A 161 -8.06 2.50 14.38
CA LEU A 161 -8.87 3.29 13.46
C LEU A 161 -8.00 3.94 12.37
N LEU A 162 -6.88 4.55 12.76
CA LEU A 162 -5.95 5.19 11.82
C LEU A 162 -5.35 4.19 10.83
N ALA A 163 -4.95 3.00 11.30
CA ALA A 163 -4.42 1.93 10.45
C ALA A 163 -5.48 1.43 9.44
N SER A 164 -6.70 1.13 9.90
CA SER A 164 -7.79 0.72 9.03
C SER A 164 -8.19 1.81 8.02
N ALA A 165 -8.21 3.08 8.45
CA ALA A 165 -8.49 4.21 7.57
C ALA A 165 -7.39 4.38 6.50
N ALA A 166 -6.11 4.27 6.88
CA ALA A 166 -5.00 4.32 5.94
C ALA A 166 -5.11 3.19 4.90
N ALA A 167 -5.41 1.96 5.33
CA ALA A 167 -5.62 0.83 4.43
C ALA A 167 -6.78 1.05 3.45
N MET A 168 -7.94 1.54 3.92
CA MET A 168 -9.08 1.76 3.02
C MET A 168 -8.86 2.94 2.06
N LEU A 169 -8.22 4.02 2.52
CA LEU A 169 -7.85 5.14 1.66
C LEU A 169 -6.84 4.71 0.59
N LYS A 170 -5.86 3.88 0.94
CA LYS A 170 -4.93 3.23 0.00
C LYS A 170 -5.69 2.50 -1.10
N TYR A 171 -6.64 1.63 -0.76
CA TYR A 171 -7.43 0.92 -1.77
C TYR A 171 -8.25 1.86 -2.66
N GLY A 172 -8.84 2.92 -2.09
CA GLY A 172 -9.54 3.94 -2.86
C GLY A 172 -8.65 4.62 -3.90
N LEU A 173 -7.41 4.97 -3.52
CA LEU A 173 -6.43 5.56 -4.43
C LEU A 173 -5.99 4.59 -5.53
N LEU A 174 -5.75 3.33 -5.18
CA LEU A 174 -5.36 2.29 -6.15
C LEU A 174 -6.48 2.02 -7.17
N LEU A 175 -7.73 1.96 -6.72
CA LEU A 175 -8.89 1.83 -7.61
C LEU A 175 -9.02 3.04 -8.54
N ALA A 176 -8.81 4.26 -8.03
CA ALA A 176 -8.85 5.47 -8.84
C ALA A 176 -7.75 5.49 -9.92
N ALA A 177 -6.55 4.97 -9.60
CA ALA A 177 -5.46 4.83 -10.56
C ALA A 177 -5.75 3.76 -11.61
N ALA A 178 -6.25 2.59 -11.19
CA ALA A 178 -6.57 1.48 -12.07
C ALA A 178 -7.74 1.77 -13.02
N GLY A 179 -8.76 2.50 -12.59
CA GLY A 179 -9.91 2.88 -13.43
C GLY A 179 -9.62 4.01 -14.43
N ALA A 180 -8.41 4.56 -14.42
CA ALA A 180 -8.00 5.67 -15.29
C ALA A 180 -6.92 5.29 -16.31
N ALA A 181 -6.31 4.11 -16.15
CA ALA A 181 -5.42 3.47 -17.13
C ALA A 181 -6.24 2.60 -18.09
#